data_AF-A0A8J9WLU5-F1
#
_entry.id   AF-A0A8J9WLU5-F1
#
_cell.length_a   1.000
_cell.length_b   1.000
_cell.length_c   1.000
_cell.angle_alpha   90.00
_cell.angle_beta   90.00
_cell.angle_gamma   90.00
#
_symmetry.space_group_name_H-M   'P 1'
#
loop_
_entity.id
_entity.type
_entity.pdbx_description
1 polymer ?
#
loop_
_entity_poly.entity_id
_entity_poly.type
_entity_poly.pdbx_seq_one_letter_code
_entity_poly.pdbx_strand_id
1 'polypeptide(L)'
;MTVHKTPALLPFPDLTEPQVAYPLYAQRGVDEKYIARMENVYLQSLHLDDMVDMVRSTVMLHAALLLRQDPKTTIDYIALDLPCTFFMLETSSNLPLVSEVAQSLRFAPALHELANEIISALTNHGTISHNAAHLRIEKDARDWSIIMGGDGVIWHLYKEAMRWAKFNASTPLYIASGLLSYGANDELANIEGILKAFDSCSDIFYKEMFLSEDVLGALSSEQKALVDFIVLAGGQGFVGFGSSTFSYYLCEYRALKGMSRASSALVNASAIGTDTLFRIAGTVTY
;
A
#
# COMPACT_ATOMS: atom_id res chain seq x y z
N MET A 1 -23.92 7.60 -0.29
CA MET A 1 -22.58 7.29 -0.82
C MET A 1 -22.56 5.82 -1.23
N THR A 2 -22.26 5.49 -2.48
CA THR A 2 -22.22 4.07 -2.93
C THR A 2 -20.75 3.65 -3.03
N VAL A 3 -20.23 3.02 -1.97
CA VAL A 3 -18.97 2.29 -2.07
C VAL A 3 -19.29 0.97 -2.76
N HIS A 4 -18.75 0.77 -3.96
CA HIS A 4 -18.90 -0.52 -4.64
C HIS A 4 -18.12 -1.55 -3.85
N LYS A 5 -18.80 -2.60 -3.39
CA LYS A 5 -18.18 -3.73 -2.73
C LYS A 5 -17.24 -4.40 -3.74
N THR A 6 -15.94 -4.22 -3.59
CA THR A 6 -14.96 -5.03 -4.32
C THR A 6 -15.10 -6.46 -3.81
N PRO A 7 -15.33 -7.45 -4.69
CA PRO A 7 -15.35 -8.85 -4.27
C PRO A 7 -14.04 -9.19 -3.56
N ALA A 8 -14.10 -10.01 -2.52
CA ALA A 8 -12.88 -10.55 -1.93
C ALA A 8 -12.09 -11.31 -3.02
N LEU A 9 -10.76 -11.21 -3.01
CA LEU A 9 -9.86 -12.01 -3.83
C LEU A 9 -9.86 -13.46 -3.33
N LEU A 10 -11.00 -14.14 -3.43
CA LEU A 10 -11.19 -15.52 -3.01
C LEU A 10 -11.69 -16.38 -4.18
N PRO A 11 -11.00 -17.48 -4.52
CA PRO A 11 -9.72 -17.88 -3.92
C PRO A 11 -8.61 -16.87 -4.27
N PHE A 12 -7.62 -16.76 -3.38
CA PHE A 12 -6.45 -15.93 -3.66
C PHE A 12 -5.78 -16.45 -4.92
N PRO A 13 -5.39 -15.57 -5.86
CA PRO A 13 -4.69 -16.00 -7.06
C PRO A 13 -3.41 -16.75 -6.70
N ASP A 14 -3.23 -17.96 -7.26
CA ASP A 14 -2.02 -18.74 -7.03
C ASP A 14 -1.00 -18.40 -8.12
N LEU A 15 0.04 -17.68 -7.72
CA LEU A 15 1.08 -17.24 -8.64
C LEU A 15 1.98 -18.41 -9.09
N THR A 16 1.96 -19.54 -8.42
CA THR A 16 2.68 -20.75 -8.87
C THR A 16 1.97 -21.44 -10.04
N GLU A 17 0.69 -21.13 -10.25
CA GLU A 17 -0.14 -21.72 -11.30
C GLU A 17 -0.68 -20.64 -12.26
N PRO A 18 -0.10 -20.48 -13.47
CA PRO A 18 -0.48 -19.43 -14.42
C PRO A 18 -1.97 -19.31 -14.71
N GLN A 19 -2.70 -20.44 -14.71
CA GLN A 19 -4.15 -20.46 -14.98
C GLN A 19 -5.02 -19.80 -13.90
N VAL A 20 -4.54 -19.73 -12.66
CA VAL A 20 -5.28 -19.19 -11.50
C VAL A 20 -4.60 -17.96 -10.89
N ALA A 21 -3.58 -17.43 -11.57
CA ALA A 21 -2.88 -16.22 -11.18
C ALA A 21 -3.70 -14.93 -11.40
N TYR A 22 -4.97 -15.00 -11.81
CA TYR A 22 -5.82 -13.85 -12.14
C TYR A 22 -6.96 -13.66 -11.13
N PRO A 23 -7.54 -12.46 -11.00
CA PRO A 23 -8.76 -12.27 -10.24
C PRO A 23 -9.89 -13.18 -10.76
N LEU A 24 -10.39 -14.08 -9.91
CA LEU A 24 -11.41 -15.06 -10.29
C LEU A 24 -12.85 -14.56 -10.11
N TYR A 25 -13.05 -13.29 -9.79
CA TYR A 25 -14.39 -12.71 -9.65
C TYR A 25 -14.92 -12.17 -10.98
N ALA A 26 -16.23 -12.35 -11.21
CA ALA A 26 -16.89 -11.79 -12.38
C ALA A 26 -16.87 -10.25 -12.35
N GLN A 27 -16.30 -9.63 -13.39
CA GLN A 27 -16.29 -8.18 -13.56
C GLN A 27 -17.63 -7.72 -14.14
N ARG A 28 -18.56 -7.32 -13.27
CA ARG A 28 -19.89 -6.83 -13.72
C ARG A 28 -19.73 -5.67 -14.70
N GLY A 29 -20.36 -5.79 -15.88
CA GLY A 29 -20.33 -4.76 -16.92
C GLY A 29 -19.19 -4.89 -17.92
N VAL A 30 -18.33 -5.92 -17.79
CA VAL A 30 -17.31 -6.26 -18.78
C VAL A 30 -17.74 -7.54 -19.50
N ASP A 31 -17.96 -7.46 -20.82
CA ASP A 31 -18.17 -8.64 -21.66
C ASP A 31 -16.85 -9.42 -21.80
N GLU A 32 -16.88 -10.71 -21.45
CA GLU A 32 -15.73 -11.61 -21.40
C GLU A 32 -14.98 -11.69 -22.72
N LYS A 33 -15.66 -11.52 -23.87
CA LYS A 33 -14.99 -11.57 -25.17
C LYS A 33 -14.02 -10.41 -25.39
N TYR A 34 -14.19 -9.28 -24.70
CA TYR A 34 -13.29 -8.14 -24.78
C TYR A 34 -12.15 -8.19 -23.75
N ILE A 35 -12.02 -9.30 -23.01
CA ILE A 35 -10.96 -9.50 -22.04
C ILE A 35 -9.75 -10.13 -22.74
N ALA A 36 -8.64 -9.39 -22.78
CA ALA A 36 -7.36 -9.87 -23.27
C ALA A 36 -6.44 -10.21 -22.08
N ARG A 37 -6.00 -11.47 -21.98
CA ARG A 37 -5.12 -11.92 -20.89
C ARG A 37 -3.65 -11.84 -21.28
N MET A 38 -2.82 -11.33 -20.38
CA MET A 38 -1.36 -11.38 -20.50
C MET A 38 -0.77 -12.48 -19.63
N GLU A 39 -0.37 -13.57 -20.26
CA GLU A 39 0.22 -14.71 -19.57
C GLU A 39 1.70 -14.48 -19.21
N ASN A 40 2.12 -15.08 -18.09
CA ASN A 40 3.53 -15.20 -17.67
C ASN A 40 4.29 -13.89 -17.40
N VAL A 41 3.65 -12.72 -17.48
CA VAL A 41 4.30 -11.41 -17.29
C VAL A 41 4.98 -11.27 -15.92
N TYR A 42 4.49 -12.00 -14.93
CA TYR A 42 4.96 -11.93 -13.54
C TYR A 42 6.04 -12.96 -13.19
N LEU A 43 6.28 -13.92 -14.07
CA LEU A 43 7.34 -14.91 -13.92
C LEU A 43 8.67 -14.43 -14.52
N GLN A 44 8.68 -13.24 -15.13
CA GLN A 44 9.80 -12.71 -15.88
C GLN A 44 10.19 -11.32 -15.39
N SER A 45 11.49 -11.08 -15.23
CA SER A 45 12.02 -9.72 -15.07
C SER A 45 12.03 -9.05 -16.44
N LEU A 46 11.11 -8.12 -16.68
CA LEU A 46 10.98 -7.40 -17.95
C LEU A 46 11.40 -5.94 -17.78
N HIS A 47 12.05 -5.37 -18.79
CA HIS A 47 12.22 -3.93 -18.87
C HIS A 47 10.84 -3.28 -19.12
N LEU A 48 10.64 -2.03 -18.66
CA LEU A 48 9.37 -1.33 -18.81
C LEU A 48 8.96 -1.20 -20.28
N ASP A 49 9.91 -0.89 -21.16
CA ASP A 49 9.65 -0.76 -22.60
C ASP A 49 9.17 -2.09 -23.21
N ASP A 50 9.78 -3.21 -22.83
CA ASP A 50 9.37 -4.55 -23.28
C ASP A 50 7.96 -4.88 -22.79
N MET A 51 7.63 -4.49 -21.55
CA MET A 51 6.28 -4.68 -21.00
C MET A 51 5.24 -3.85 -21.77
N VAL A 52 5.54 -2.59 -22.11
CA VAL A 52 4.66 -1.72 -22.90
C VAL A 52 4.40 -2.32 -24.28
N ASP A 53 5.43 -2.82 -24.96
CA ASP A 53 5.30 -3.43 -26.27
C ASP A 53 4.53 -4.76 -26.20
N MET A 54 4.70 -5.54 -25.14
CA MET A 54 3.93 -6.76 -24.90
C MET A 54 2.44 -6.46 -24.66
N VAL A 55 2.11 -5.46 -23.83
CA VAL A 55 0.74 -5.01 -23.60
C VAL A 55 0.09 -4.60 -24.92
N ARG A 56 0.76 -3.74 -25.70
CA ARG A 56 0.26 -3.27 -27.00
C ARG A 56 0.01 -4.45 -27.94
N SER A 57 0.98 -5.36 -28.04
CA SER A 57 0.88 -6.53 -28.92
C SER A 57 -0.29 -7.42 -28.53
N THR A 58 -0.47 -7.72 -27.25
CA THR A 58 -1.58 -8.54 -26.75
C THR A 58 -2.94 -7.92 -27.05
N VAL A 59 -3.11 -6.62 -26.78
CA VAL A 59 -4.36 -5.90 -27.07
C VAL A 59 -4.65 -5.90 -28.57
N MET A 60 -3.66 -5.61 -29.41
CA MET A 60 -3.83 -5.56 -30.86
C MET A 60 -4.13 -6.93 -31.47
N LEU A 61 -3.48 -7.99 -31.00
CA LEU A 61 -3.77 -9.36 -31.43
C LEU A 61 -5.18 -9.79 -31.04
N HIS A 62 -5.61 -9.46 -29.82
CA HIS A 62 -6.97 -9.76 -29.37
C HIS A 62 -8.03 -9.01 -30.19
N ALA A 63 -7.80 -7.72 -30.46
CA ALA A 63 -8.67 -6.93 -31.33
C ALA A 63 -8.78 -7.55 -32.74
N ALA A 64 -7.64 -7.95 -33.31
CA ALA A 64 -7.60 -8.58 -34.63
C ALA A 64 -8.33 -9.92 -34.66
N LEU A 65 -8.26 -10.72 -33.59
CA LEU A 65 -9.01 -11.97 -33.46
C LEU A 65 -10.52 -11.73 -33.42
N LEU A 66 -10.99 -10.74 -32.66
CA LEU A 66 -12.40 -10.37 -32.60
C LEU A 66 -12.93 -9.93 -33.97
N LEU A 67 -12.22 -9.03 -34.65
CA LEU A 67 -12.60 -8.58 -36.01
C LEU A 67 -12.54 -9.70 -37.05
N ARG A 68 -11.66 -10.70 -36.85
CA ARG A 68 -11.61 -11.87 -37.73
C ARG A 68 -12.80 -12.80 -37.52
N GLN A 69 -13.28 -12.93 -36.28
CA GLN A 69 -14.45 -13.74 -35.94
C GLN A 69 -15.74 -13.05 -36.39
N ASP A 70 -15.84 -11.73 -36.20
CA ASP A 70 -16.94 -10.92 -36.69
C ASP A 70 -16.42 -9.56 -37.22
N PRO A 71 -16.29 -9.41 -38.55
CA PRO A 71 -15.82 -8.16 -39.17
C PRO A 71 -16.74 -6.95 -38.94
N LYS A 72 -17.96 -7.15 -38.45
CA LYS A 72 -18.92 -6.07 -38.16
C LYS A 72 -18.93 -5.68 -36.68
N THR A 73 -18.20 -6.40 -35.82
CA THR A 73 -18.09 -6.07 -34.40
C THR A 73 -17.42 -4.70 -34.23
N THR A 74 -18.03 -3.84 -33.43
CA THR A 74 -17.43 -2.58 -32.96
C THR A 74 -16.68 -2.85 -31.65
N ILE A 75 -15.39 -2.54 -31.63
CA ILE A 75 -14.54 -2.69 -30.43
C ILE A 75 -14.42 -1.33 -29.77
N ASP A 76 -15.29 -1.07 -28.80
CA ASP A 76 -15.27 0.19 -28.04
C ASP A 76 -14.18 0.19 -26.96
N TYR A 77 -13.80 -1.00 -26.48
CA TYR A 77 -12.74 -1.20 -25.49
C TYR A 77 -12.15 -2.61 -25.56
N ILE A 78 -10.97 -2.78 -24.99
CA ILE A 78 -10.40 -4.08 -24.60
C ILE A 78 -9.97 -3.95 -23.15
N ALA A 79 -10.49 -4.86 -22.31
CA ALA A 79 -10.08 -4.95 -20.92
C ALA A 79 -8.84 -5.84 -20.84
N LEU A 80 -7.73 -5.28 -20.34
CA LEU A 80 -6.53 -6.06 -20.09
C LEU A 80 -6.66 -6.76 -18.75
N ASP A 81 -6.68 -8.08 -18.76
CA ASP A 81 -6.67 -8.92 -17.56
C ASP A 81 -5.23 -9.33 -17.26
N LEU A 82 -4.71 -8.75 -16.18
CA LEU A 82 -3.37 -8.98 -15.71
C LEU A 82 -3.43 -9.96 -14.54
N PRO A 83 -2.42 -10.84 -14.40
CA PRO A 83 -2.31 -11.65 -13.21
C PRO A 83 -2.23 -10.71 -12.01
N CYS A 84 -2.75 -11.18 -10.87
CA CYS A 84 -2.82 -10.46 -9.60
C CYS A 84 -1.41 -10.32 -9.03
N THR A 85 -0.60 -9.52 -9.68
CA THR A 85 0.80 -9.37 -9.36
C THR A 85 1.02 -7.95 -8.89
N PHE A 86 1.56 -7.86 -7.68
CA PHE A 86 2.33 -6.72 -7.27
C PHE A 86 3.42 -6.52 -8.33
N PHE A 87 3.17 -5.65 -9.32
CA PHE A 87 4.20 -5.26 -10.26
C PHE A 87 5.28 -4.53 -9.48
N MET A 88 6.45 -5.14 -9.39
CA MET A 88 7.63 -4.46 -8.88
C MET A 88 8.32 -3.81 -10.06
N LEU A 89 8.06 -2.51 -10.26
CA LEU A 89 8.82 -1.71 -11.19
C LEU A 89 10.16 -1.35 -10.52
N GLU A 90 11.30 -1.59 -11.18
CA GLU A 90 12.57 -1.04 -10.71
C GLU A 90 12.58 0.48 -10.94
N THR A 91 12.00 1.21 -9.99
CA THR A 91 11.75 2.65 -10.08
C THR A 91 13.01 3.51 -10.04
N SER A 92 14.15 2.94 -9.63
CA SER A 92 15.44 3.63 -9.59
C SER A 92 15.89 4.12 -10.98
N SER A 93 15.45 3.45 -12.04
CA SER A 93 15.82 3.73 -13.43
C SER A 93 15.01 4.87 -14.08
N ASN A 94 13.83 5.21 -13.55
CA ASN A 94 12.94 6.23 -14.14
C ASN A 94 12.15 7.04 -13.09
N LEU A 95 12.89 7.74 -12.24
CA LEU A 95 12.34 8.61 -11.19
C LEU A 95 11.34 9.68 -11.70
N PRO A 96 11.49 10.28 -12.90
CA PRO A 96 10.50 11.21 -13.43
C PRO A 96 9.13 10.56 -13.66
N LEU A 97 9.06 9.40 -14.33
CA LEU A 97 7.80 8.68 -14.56
C LEU A 97 7.15 8.27 -13.24
N VAL A 98 7.95 7.78 -12.30
CA VAL A 98 7.46 7.37 -10.97
C VAL A 98 6.86 8.55 -10.22
N SER A 99 7.49 9.71 -10.30
CA SER A 99 6.99 10.95 -9.69
C SER A 99 5.69 11.41 -10.35
N GLU A 100 5.59 11.35 -11.68
CA GLU A 100 4.40 11.72 -12.44
C GLU A 100 3.21 10.79 -12.13
N VAL A 101 3.43 9.48 -12.16
CA VAL A 101 2.44 8.47 -11.77
C VAL A 101 1.98 8.73 -10.33
N ALA A 102 2.92 8.90 -9.39
CA ALA A 102 2.61 9.17 -7.99
C ALA A 102 1.79 10.46 -7.78
N GLN A 103 2.04 11.52 -8.56
CA GLN A 103 1.26 12.75 -8.52
C GLN A 103 -0.14 12.60 -9.12
N SER A 104 -0.28 11.73 -10.13
CA SER A 104 -1.53 11.47 -10.84
C SER A 104 -2.51 10.59 -10.05
N LEU A 105 -2.02 9.82 -9.08
CA LEU A 105 -2.84 8.93 -8.25
C LEU A 105 -3.88 9.74 -7.47
N ARG A 106 -5.15 9.53 -7.83
CA ARG A 106 -6.31 10.06 -7.11
C ARG A 106 -7.01 8.91 -6.39
N PHE A 107 -7.23 9.09 -5.09
CA PHE A 107 -8.02 8.14 -4.32
C PHE A 107 -9.51 8.45 -4.47
N ALA A 108 -10.34 7.42 -4.30
CA ALA A 108 -11.79 7.58 -4.41
C ALA A 108 -12.30 8.63 -3.39
N PRO A 109 -13.22 9.54 -3.78
CA PRO A 109 -13.73 10.59 -2.88
C PRO A 109 -14.25 10.05 -1.55
N ALA A 110 -14.92 8.90 -1.56
CA ALA A 110 -15.39 8.21 -0.36
C ALA A 110 -14.28 7.90 0.65
N LEU A 111 -13.07 7.52 0.19
CA LEU A 111 -11.94 7.25 1.09
C LEU A 111 -11.37 8.55 1.67
N HIS A 112 -11.40 9.64 0.90
CA HIS A 112 -11.06 10.97 1.40
C HIS A 112 -12.06 11.45 2.45
N GLU A 113 -13.35 11.21 2.28
CA GLU A 113 -14.38 11.57 3.26
C GLU A 113 -14.14 10.86 4.59
N LEU A 114 -13.88 9.54 4.57
CA LEU A 114 -13.57 8.76 5.77
C LEU A 114 -12.27 9.21 6.43
N ALA A 115 -11.22 9.48 5.65
CA ALA A 115 -9.96 10.00 6.19
C ALA A 115 -10.13 11.41 6.78
N ASN A 116 -10.95 12.27 6.15
CA ASN A 116 -11.24 13.60 6.65
C ASN A 116 -12.05 13.56 7.95
N GLU A 117 -12.95 12.60 8.14
CA GLU A 117 -13.65 12.38 9.41
C GLU A 117 -12.65 12.12 10.54
N ILE A 118 -11.71 11.20 10.32
CA ILE A 118 -10.62 10.89 11.26
C ILE A 118 -9.77 12.14 11.52
N ILE A 119 -9.28 12.80 10.47
CA ILE A 119 -8.43 13.99 10.59
C ILE A 119 -9.17 15.10 11.35
N SER A 120 -10.45 15.33 11.04
CA SER A 120 -11.23 16.39 11.69
C SER A 120 -11.38 16.13 13.19
N ALA A 121 -11.69 14.90 13.59
CA ALA A 121 -11.77 14.55 15.01
C ALA A 121 -10.40 14.64 15.70
N LEU A 122 -9.36 14.07 15.10
CA LEU A 122 -7.99 14.06 15.60
C LEU A 122 -7.40 15.47 15.78
N THR A 123 -7.69 16.37 14.86
CA THR A 123 -7.15 17.74 14.83
C THR A 123 -8.05 18.77 15.54
N ASN A 124 -9.14 18.32 16.16
CA ASN A 124 -10.18 19.20 16.68
C ASN A 124 -10.60 20.25 15.62
N HIS A 125 -11.05 19.75 14.48
CA HIS A 125 -11.43 20.51 13.29
C HIS A 125 -10.33 21.46 12.77
N GLY A 126 -9.07 21.01 12.81
CA GLY A 126 -7.91 21.77 12.33
C GLY A 126 -7.30 22.75 13.33
N THR A 127 -7.75 22.74 14.59
CA THR A 127 -7.21 23.60 15.66
C THR A 127 -5.81 23.16 16.10
N ILE A 128 -5.53 21.86 16.06
CA ILE A 128 -4.23 21.28 16.39
C ILE A 128 -3.70 20.44 15.23
N SER A 129 -2.38 20.27 15.16
CA SER A 129 -1.74 19.34 14.23
C SER A 129 -1.67 17.93 14.82
N HIS A 130 -1.37 16.94 13.98
CA HIS A 130 -1.05 15.57 14.41
C HIS A 130 0.28 15.07 13.83
N ASN A 131 0.91 14.14 14.53
CA ASN A 131 1.99 13.30 14.02
C ASN A 131 1.42 11.99 13.47
N ALA A 132 2.17 11.31 12.62
CA ALA A 132 1.73 10.11 11.92
C ALA A 132 2.80 9.01 11.98
N ALA A 133 2.45 7.80 12.41
CA ALA A 133 3.37 6.66 12.39
C ALA A 133 2.76 5.43 11.72
N HIS A 134 3.51 4.82 10.81
CA HIS A 134 3.19 3.50 10.26
C HIS A 134 4.09 2.45 10.92
N LEU A 135 3.44 1.53 11.65
CA LEU A 135 4.08 0.50 12.48
C LEU A 135 4.00 -0.86 11.77
N ARG A 136 5.11 -1.26 11.14
CA ARG A 136 5.24 -2.55 10.47
C ARG A 136 5.88 -3.57 11.41
N ILE A 137 5.05 -4.14 12.28
CA ILE A 137 5.42 -4.96 13.45
C ILE A 137 4.54 -6.22 13.56
N GLU A 138 3.80 -6.53 12.50
CA GLU A 138 2.91 -7.67 12.41
C GLU A 138 3.68 -9.00 12.39
N LYS A 139 2.97 -10.12 12.61
CA LYS A 139 3.58 -11.45 12.67
C LYS A 139 4.30 -11.85 11.38
N ASP A 140 3.81 -11.42 10.22
CA ASP A 140 4.45 -11.61 8.91
C ASP A 140 5.69 -10.73 8.71
N ALA A 141 5.89 -9.72 9.57
CA ALA A 141 7.12 -8.93 9.66
C ALA A 141 8.04 -9.38 10.82
N ARG A 142 7.74 -10.48 11.52
CA ARG A 142 8.54 -10.93 12.68
C ARG A 142 9.97 -11.31 12.29
N ASP A 143 10.15 -11.92 11.12
CA ASP A 143 11.48 -12.27 10.60
C ASP A 143 12.34 -11.01 10.39
N TRP A 144 11.72 -9.87 10.09
CA TRP A 144 12.40 -8.59 9.95
C TRP A 144 12.94 -8.12 11.31
N SER A 145 12.14 -8.25 12.37
CA SER A 145 12.61 -7.98 13.72
C SER A 145 13.81 -8.83 14.10
N ILE A 146 13.77 -10.13 13.81
CA ILE A 146 14.88 -11.04 14.08
C ILE A 146 16.15 -10.62 13.31
N ILE A 147 16.02 -10.34 12.01
CA ILE A 147 17.13 -9.86 11.16
C ILE A 147 17.73 -8.56 11.71
N MET A 148 16.89 -7.67 12.23
CA MET A 148 17.29 -6.38 12.78
C MET A 148 17.84 -6.45 14.21
N GLY A 149 17.90 -7.63 14.83
CA GLY A 149 18.44 -7.82 16.19
C GLY A 149 17.38 -7.84 17.31
N GLY A 150 16.10 -7.97 16.96
CA GLY A 150 14.97 -8.16 17.85
C GLY A 150 14.12 -6.89 18.09
N ASP A 151 12.97 -7.09 18.75
CA ASP A 151 11.93 -6.05 18.89
C ASP A 151 12.44 -4.79 19.61
N GLY A 152 13.32 -4.96 20.61
CA GLY A 152 13.91 -3.84 21.33
C GLY A 152 14.73 -2.90 20.44
N VAL A 153 15.42 -3.46 19.44
CA VAL A 153 16.18 -2.66 18.45
C VAL A 153 15.22 -1.90 17.54
N ILE A 154 14.17 -2.55 17.05
CA ILE A 154 13.14 -1.89 16.22
C ILE A 154 12.51 -0.71 16.96
N TRP A 155 12.10 -0.91 18.21
CA TRP A 155 11.48 0.16 19.01
C TRP A 155 12.45 1.30 19.30
N HIS A 156 13.73 1.00 19.53
CA HIS A 156 14.76 2.02 19.64
C HIS A 156 14.88 2.85 18.36
N LEU A 157 14.91 2.20 17.19
CA LEU A 157 14.99 2.89 15.90
C LEU A 157 13.74 3.72 15.60
N TYR A 158 12.55 3.24 15.97
CA TYR A 158 11.33 4.05 15.88
C TYR A 158 11.42 5.30 16.76
N LYS A 159 11.91 5.17 18.00
CA LYS A 159 12.11 6.32 18.89
C LYS A 159 13.09 7.34 18.29
N GLU A 160 14.19 6.89 17.71
CA GLU A 160 15.15 7.77 17.03
C GLU A 160 14.53 8.47 15.81
N ALA A 161 13.79 7.73 14.98
CA ALA A 161 13.09 8.27 13.82
C ALA A 161 12.02 9.31 14.22
N MET A 162 11.27 9.07 15.30
CA MET A 162 10.31 10.02 15.86
C MET A 162 10.98 11.31 16.33
N ARG A 163 12.14 11.20 17.00
CA ARG A 163 12.92 12.38 17.40
C ARG A 163 13.42 13.17 16.19
N TRP A 164 13.89 12.48 15.15
CA TRP A 164 14.35 13.12 13.92
C TRP A 164 13.20 13.84 13.20
N ALA A 165 12.02 13.23 13.14
CA ALA A 165 10.79 13.81 12.60
C ALA A 165 10.15 14.86 13.52
N LYS A 166 10.82 15.24 14.62
CA LYS A 166 10.40 16.29 15.58
C LYS A 166 9.08 16.00 16.30
N PHE A 167 8.78 14.74 16.54
CA PHE A 167 7.64 14.35 17.37
C PHE A 167 7.83 14.86 18.80
N ASN A 168 6.73 15.13 19.49
CA ASN A 168 6.76 15.73 20.83
C ASN A 168 5.49 15.38 21.62
N ALA A 169 5.60 15.43 22.95
CA ALA A 169 4.53 15.09 23.88
C ALA A 169 3.27 15.98 23.82
N SER A 170 3.30 17.09 23.08
CA SER A 170 2.13 18.01 22.98
C SER A 170 1.27 17.78 21.75
N THR A 171 1.72 16.94 20.82
CA THR A 171 1.01 16.67 19.56
C THR A 171 0.40 15.26 19.61
N PRO A 172 -0.89 15.07 19.23
CA PRO A 172 -1.45 13.74 19.10
C PRO A 172 -0.76 12.93 17.99
N LEU A 173 -0.75 11.61 18.13
CA LEU A 173 -0.16 10.67 17.18
C LEU A 173 -1.24 9.76 16.59
N TYR A 174 -1.35 9.77 15.26
CA TYR A 174 -2.10 8.75 14.53
C TYR A 174 -1.18 7.58 14.19
N ILE A 175 -1.59 6.35 14.50
CA ILE A 175 -0.89 5.13 14.15
C ILE A 175 -1.67 4.30 13.14
N ALA A 176 -0.95 3.72 12.18
CA ALA A 176 -1.48 2.66 11.31
C ALA A 176 -0.63 1.40 11.46
N SER A 177 -1.28 0.25 11.62
CA SER A 177 -0.63 -1.06 11.69
C SER A 177 -1.59 -2.14 11.21
N GLY A 178 -1.07 -3.17 10.55
CA GLY A 178 -1.84 -4.35 10.19
C GLY A 178 -2.31 -5.16 11.40
N LEU A 179 -1.74 -4.98 12.59
CA LEU A 179 -2.18 -5.64 13.84
C LEU A 179 -3.66 -5.35 14.16
N LEU A 180 -4.12 -4.14 13.86
CA LEU A 180 -5.51 -3.71 14.08
C LEU A 180 -6.48 -4.50 13.19
N SER A 181 -6.04 -4.92 12.01
CA SER A 181 -6.82 -5.76 11.11
C SER A 181 -6.91 -7.23 11.56
N TYR A 182 -6.08 -7.66 12.52
CA TYR A 182 -6.02 -9.04 13.02
C TYR A 182 -6.70 -9.24 14.39
N GLY A 183 -7.33 -8.21 14.96
CA GLY A 183 -8.01 -8.30 16.25
C GLY A 183 -7.05 -8.43 17.45
N ALA A 184 -5.83 -7.91 17.32
CA ALA A 184 -4.76 -8.05 18.31
C ALA A 184 -4.79 -6.96 19.41
N ASN A 185 -5.87 -6.92 20.18
CA ASN A 185 -6.12 -5.85 21.17
C ASN A 185 -5.06 -5.78 22.29
N ASP A 186 -4.58 -6.93 22.79
CA ASP A 186 -3.56 -6.98 23.84
C ASP A 186 -2.19 -6.47 23.34
N GLU A 187 -1.85 -6.77 22.08
CA GLU A 187 -0.62 -6.31 21.44
C GLU A 187 -0.66 -4.79 21.24
N LEU A 188 -1.83 -4.24 20.88
CA LEU A 188 -2.06 -2.80 20.74
C LEU A 188 -1.85 -2.05 22.06
N ALA A 189 -2.39 -2.55 23.17
CA ALA A 189 -2.22 -1.91 24.48
C ALA A 189 -0.73 -1.81 24.89
N ASN A 190 0.06 -2.85 24.57
CA ASN A 190 1.50 -2.84 24.79
C ASN A 190 2.21 -1.79 23.90
N ILE A 191 1.84 -1.71 22.62
CA ILE A 191 2.38 -0.70 21.69
C ILE A 191 2.07 0.71 22.17
N GLU A 192 0.84 0.98 22.62
CA GLU A 192 0.48 2.27 23.18
C GLU A 192 1.35 2.62 24.40
N GLY A 193 1.60 1.66 25.29
CA GLY A 193 2.50 1.84 26.44
C GLY A 193 3.93 2.21 26.02
N ILE A 194 4.48 1.52 25.02
CA ILE A 194 5.80 1.80 24.47
C ILE A 194 5.86 3.21 23.86
N LEU A 195 4.88 3.58 23.03
CA LEU A 195 4.84 4.86 22.36
C LEU A 195 4.64 6.03 23.34
N LYS A 196 3.79 5.87 24.35
CA LYS A 196 3.65 6.86 25.44
C LYS A 196 4.96 7.04 26.20
N ALA A 197 5.72 5.98 26.44
CA ALA A 197 7.03 6.04 27.09
C ALA A 197 8.13 6.71 26.24
N PHE A 198 7.86 7.06 24.97
CA PHE A 198 8.81 7.80 24.13
C PHE A 198 8.73 9.31 24.31
N ASP A 199 7.72 9.83 25.01
CA ASP A 199 7.40 11.26 25.11
C ASP A 199 7.25 11.94 23.73
N SER A 200 6.78 11.18 22.74
CA SER A 200 6.66 11.60 21.34
C SER A 200 5.24 12.02 20.94
N CYS A 201 4.26 11.90 21.84
CA CYS A 201 2.87 12.26 21.59
C CYS A 201 2.08 12.57 22.86
N SER A 202 0.97 13.31 22.74
CA SER A 202 0.02 13.54 23.85
C SER A 202 -0.92 12.36 24.02
N ASP A 203 -1.43 11.86 22.89
CA ASP A 203 -2.45 10.82 22.78
C ASP A 203 -2.18 9.98 21.54
N ILE A 204 -2.70 8.76 21.52
CA ILE A 204 -2.55 7.82 20.42
C ILE A 204 -3.93 7.54 19.84
N PHE A 205 -4.01 7.59 18.52
CA PHE A 205 -5.24 7.41 17.76
C PHE A 205 -5.04 6.45 16.59
N TYR A 206 -6.11 5.76 16.20
CA TYR A 206 -6.15 4.85 15.05
C TYR A 206 -7.58 4.81 14.49
N LYS A 207 -7.76 4.37 13.23
CA LYS A 207 -9.05 4.50 12.52
C LYS A 207 -10.24 3.87 13.24
N GLU A 208 -10.04 2.74 13.91
CA GLU A 208 -11.09 1.99 14.60
C GLU A 208 -11.69 2.77 15.78
N MET A 209 -11.05 3.85 16.25
CA MET A 209 -11.62 4.76 17.25
C MET A 209 -12.66 5.72 16.68
N PHE A 210 -12.65 5.94 15.36
CA PHE A 210 -13.48 6.95 14.69
C PHE A 210 -14.50 6.33 13.74
N LEU A 211 -14.14 5.23 13.08
CA LEU A 211 -14.99 4.55 12.12
C LEU A 211 -15.65 3.32 12.75
N SER A 212 -16.95 3.17 12.57
CA SER A 212 -17.69 2.02 13.10
C SER A 212 -17.31 0.71 12.42
N GLU A 213 -17.54 -0.41 13.11
CA GLU A 213 -17.34 -1.75 12.54
C GLU A 213 -18.13 -1.98 11.24
N ASP A 214 -19.34 -1.42 11.13
CA ASP A 214 -20.15 -1.53 9.90
C ASP A 214 -19.48 -0.83 8.71
N VAL A 215 -18.95 0.38 8.93
CA VAL A 215 -18.24 1.15 7.91
C VAL A 215 -16.97 0.41 7.51
N LEU A 216 -16.17 -0.02 8.49
CA LEU A 216 -14.94 -0.77 8.24
C LEU A 216 -15.22 -2.12 7.57
N GLY A 217 -16.29 -2.82 7.97
CA GLY A 217 -16.70 -4.10 7.40
C GLY A 217 -17.13 -4.01 5.93
N ALA A 218 -17.55 -2.83 5.47
CA ALA A 218 -17.89 -2.58 4.08
C ALA A 218 -16.67 -2.34 3.16
N LEU A 219 -15.49 -2.07 3.74
CA LEU A 219 -14.26 -1.78 3.00
C LEU A 219 -13.38 -3.04 2.81
N SER A 220 -12.71 -3.13 1.67
CA SER A 220 -11.62 -4.10 1.47
C SER A 220 -10.40 -3.78 2.35
N SER A 221 -9.47 -4.72 2.50
CA SER A 221 -8.19 -4.52 3.19
C SER A 221 -7.41 -3.34 2.60
N GLU A 222 -7.39 -3.23 1.27
CA GLU A 222 -6.67 -2.17 0.55
C GLU A 222 -7.34 -0.83 0.76
N GLN A 223 -8.68 -0.78 0.76
CA GLN A 223 -9.42 0.45 1.05
C GLN A 223 -9.18 0.93 2.48
N LYS A 224 -9.13 0.01 3.45
CA LYS A 224 -8.76 0.34 4.85
C LYS A 224 -7.35 0.91 4.93
N ALA A 225 -6.38 0.27 4.28
CA ALA A 225 -5.00 0.75 4.23
C ALA A 225 -4.88 2.11 3.52
N LEU A 226 -5.71 2.38 2.51
CA LEU A 226 -5.76 3.68 1.84
C LEU A 226 -6.36 4.79 2.72
N VAL A 227 -7.35 4.48 3.57
CA VAL A 227 -7.82 5.45 4.58
C VAL A 227 -6.66 5.81 5.51
N ASP A 228 -5.95 4.82 6.05
CA ASP A 228 -4.75 5.04 6.87
C ASP A 228 -3.69 5.87 6.13
N PHE A 229 -3.43 5.56 4.86
CA PHE A 229 -2.48 6.28 4.01
C PHE A 229 -2.80 7.77 3.91
N ILE A 230 -4.06 8.12 3.68
CA ILE A 230 -4.50 9.51 3.55
C ILE A 230 -4.35 10.27 4.88
N VAL A 231 -4.72 9.64 6.01
CA VAL A 231 -4.58 10.26 7.33
C VAL A 231 -3.10 10.50 7.68
N LEU A 232 -2.24 9.52 7.43
CA LEU A 232 -0.80 9.64 7.67
C LEU A 232 -0.14 10.67 6.76
N ALA A 233 -0.60 10.79 5.50
CA ALA A 233 -0.10 11.80 4.56
C ALA A 233 -0.33 13.23 5.06
N GLY A 234 -1.37 13.47 5.87
CA GLY A 234 -1.68 14.78 6.43
C GLY A 234 -0.89 15.17 7.69
N GLY A 235 -0.15 14.25 8.31
CA GLY A 235 0.57 14.53 9.56
C GLY A 235 1.69 15.58 9.39
N GLN A 236 1.92 16.41 10.41
CA GLN A 236 3.02 17.40 10.37
C GLN A 236 4.39 16.71 10.32
N GLY A 237 4.51 15.53 10.94
CA GLY A 237 5.65 14.64 10.86
C GLY A 237 5.18 13.21 10.60
N PHE A 238 5.99 12.44 9.88
CA PHE A 238 5.73 11.04 9.56
C PHE A 238 6.91 10.15 9.93
N VAL A 239 6.62 8.99 10.53
CA VAL A 239 7.59 7.92 10.75
C VAL A 239 7.06 6.62 10.16
N GLY A 240 7.87 5.94 9.35
CA GLY A 240 7.52 4.65 8.77
C GLY A 240 8.67 3.65 8.85
N PHE A 241 8.47 2.48 8.25
CA PHE A 241 9.47 1.42 8.21
C PHE A 241 10.17 1.37 6.85
N GLY A 242 11.50 1.39 6.81
CA GLY A 242 12.26 1.56 5.56
C GLY A 242 12.00 0.51 4.48
N SER A 243 11.85 -0.76 4.87
CA SER A 243 11.58 -1.86 3.94
C SER A 243 10.09 -2.02 3.59
N SER A 244 9.22 -1.19 4.14
CA SER A 244 7.79 -1.20 3.82
C SER A 244 7.54 -0.29 2.60
N THR A 245 7.09 -0.89 1.49
CA THR A 245 6.69 -0.16 0.28
C THR A 245 5.63 0.90 0.58
N PHE A 246 4.68 0.61 1.46
CA PHE A 246 3.69 1.57 1.96
C PHE A 246 4.34 2.81 2.57
N SER A 247 5.30 2.61 3.50
CA SER A 247 5.99 3.72 4.18
C SER A 247 6.84 4.54 3.23
N TYR A 248 7.60 3.86 2.37
CA TYR A 248 8.45 4.50 1.39
C TYR A 248 7.64 5.34 0.42
N TYR A 249 6.58 4.76 -0.15
CA TYR A 249 5.67 5.47 -1.04
C TYR A 249 5.02 6.68 -0.35
N LEU A 250 4.62 6.55 0.92
CA LEU A 250 4.04 7.65 1.69
C LEU A 250 5.03 8.81 1.91
N CYS A 251 6.31 8.53 2.19
CA CYS A 251 7.35 9.56 2.26
C CYS A 251 7.46 10.36 0.95
N GLU A 252 7.50 9.66 -0.18
CA GLU A 252 7.58 10.28 -1.50
C GLU A 252 6.30 11.05 -1.83
N TYR A 253 5.12 10.47 -1.54
CA TYR A 253 3.84 11.13 -1.73
C TYR A 253 3.74 12.44 -0.95
N ARG A 254 4.16 12.46 0.32
CA ARG A 254 4.23 13.68 1.15
C ARG A 254 5.13 14.73 0.52
N ALA A 255 6.32 14.34 0.05
CA ALA A 255 7.24 15.24 -0.63
C ALA A 255 6.63 15.83 -1.93
N LEU A 256 5.96 15.00 -2.73
CA LEU A 256 5.26 15.42 -3.95
C LEU A 256 4.08 16.36 -3.65
N LYS A 257 3.48 16.28 -2.46
CA LYS A 257 2.47 17.22 -1.97
C LYS A 257 3.05 18.47 -1.30
N GLY A 258 4.37 18.68 -1.39
CA GLY A 258 5.05 19.88 -0.91
C GLY A 258 5.47 19.85 0.55
N MET A 259 5.33 18.71 1.24
CA MET A 259 5.89 18.59 2.59
C MET A 259 7.41 18.45 2.53
N SER A 260 8.10 19.01 3.53
CA SER A 260 9.55 18.85 3.64
C SER A 260 9.93 17.37 3.81
N ARG A 261 10.93 16.89 3.07
CA ARG A 261 11.50 15.54 3.29
C ARG A 261 12.01 15.35 4.71
N ALA A 262 12.48 16.42 5.35
CA ALA A 262 12.90 16.41 6.76
C ALA A 262 11.74 16.18 7.75
N SER A 263 10.49 16.25 7.30
CA SER A 263 9.32 15.89 8.12
C SER A 263 9.02 14.39 8.14
N SER A 264 9.73 13.59 7.34
CA SER A 264 9.46 12.17 7.19
C SER A 264 10.71 11.34 7.47
N ALA A 265 10.65 10.44 8.46
CA ALA A 265 11.74 9.54 8.80
C ALA A 265 11.36 8.08 8.55
N LEU A 266 12.29 7.30 8.04
CA LEU A 266 12.14 5.86 7.92
C LEU A 266 13.08 5.17 8.91
N VAL A 267 12.54 4.21 9.65
CA VAL A 267 13.36 3.25 10.41
C VAL A 267 14.32 2.59 9.44
N ASN A 268 15.62 2.75 9.69
CA ASN A 268 16.64 2.15 8.84
C ASN A 268 16.55 0.64 8.96
N ALA A 269 16.15 0.01 7.87
CA ALA A 269 15.93 -1.42 7.78
C ALA A 269 16.76 -2.04 6.65
N SER A 270 17.91 -1.43 6.32
CA SER A 270 18.79 -1.83 5.21
C SER A 270 19.35 -3.25 5.33
N ALA A 271 19.30 -3.87 6.52
CA ALA A 271 19.66 -5.27 6.69
C ALA A 271 18.63 -6.23 6.06
N ILE A 272 17.38 -5.79 5.90
CA ILE A 272 16.30 -6.55 5.28
C ILE A 272 16.40 -6.40 3.76
N GLY A 273 16.39 -7.52 3.04
CA GLY A 273 16.42 -7.49 1.58
C GLY A 273 17.81 -7.33 0.98
N THR A 274 18.88 -7.63 1.73
CA THR A 274 20.20 -7.80 1.12
C THR A 274 20.17 -8.90 0.06
N ASP A 275 20.84 -8.67 -1.08
CA ASP A 275 20.80 -9.47 -2.32
C ASP A 275 20.86 -10.99 -2.11
N THR A 276 21.51 -11.46 -1.05
CA THR A 276 21.65 -12.90 -0.78
C THR A 276 20.29 -13.54 -0.47
N LEU A 277 19.41 -12.89 0.28
CA LEU A 277 18.08 -13.42 0.64
C LEU A 277 17.10 -13.36 -0.54
N PHE A 278 17.08 -12.26 -1.29
CA PHE A 278 16.23 -12.13 -2.48
C PHE A 278 16.68 -13.06 -3.62
N ARG A 279 17.98 -13.24 -3.82
CA ARG A 279 18.49 -14.17 -4.83
C ARG A 279 18.14 -15.62 -4.49
N ILE A 280 18.12 -15.99 -3.21
CA ILE A 280 17.68 -17.32 -2.77
C ILE A 280 16.17 -17.51 -2.97
N ALA A 281 15.35 -16.49 -2.67
CA ALA A 281 13.89 -16.58 -2.80
C ALA A 281 13.37 -16.41 -4.25
N GLY A 282 14.09 -15.69 -5.10
CA GLY A 282 13.74 -15.42 -6.50
C GLY A 282 14.25 -16.48 -7.48
N THR A 283 15.01 -17.48 -7.02
CA THR A 283 15.41 -18.59 -7.89
C THR A 283 14.33 -19.67 -7.86
N VAL A 284 13.31 -19.54 -8.72
CA VAL A 284 12.54 -20.71 -9.14
C VAL A 284 13.44 -21.51 -10.08
N THR A 285 14.18 -22.47 -9.53
CA THR A 285 14.89 -23.46 -10.35
C THR A 285 13.87 -24.42 -10.96
N TYR A 286 13.83 -24.46 -12.29
CA TYR A 286 13.20 -25.54 -13.06
C TYR A 286 13.99 -26.84 -12.93
#